data_AF-A0A969LZA0-F1
#
_entry.id   AF-A0A969LZA0-F1
#
_cell.length_a   1.000
_cell.length_b   1.000
_cell.length_c   1.000
_cell.angle_alpha   90.00
_cell.angle_beta   90.00
_cell.angle_gamma   90.00
#
_symmetry.space_group_name_H-M   'P 1'
#
loop_
_entity.id
_entity.type
_entity.pdbx_description
1 polymer ?
#
loop_
_entity_poly.entity_id
_entity_poly.type
_entity_poly.pdbx_seq_one_letter_code
_entity_poly.pdbx_strand_id
1 'polypeptide(L)'
;MEPALIDRWFPTEQQRHYVEQLRGRSGLTRRRAECFVKLWAYLMIKQQGKVPDALITELVPLEGEIPCTHREAAELFYSGTERGSDRAAGMMIDQLVQVGLVEKAFDGNTISLTIRLLPELVAPTAPESVVLLPPDFFNPRTDAVPVATFLAQEYTWINSSITALAHKMTRILRQWAQQYSTGMRVLRRSDNLQPVGIYIFFPTAMQSEENFFRFPSLSLHLSTITVTDPMEMAKPGDPDCTAIFVRSWSIVPPHMQQAALSQFLRDSQQTLIQMREDFPNLCDIYALNIHPRAELLAQALGFQKTIQDPQSYLCWMYMALDRFLELDIEAAIGHLNFGHDNSLMQLSKLL
;
A
#
# COMPACT_ATOMS: atom_id res chain seq x y z
N MET A 1 22.00 5.14 34.10
CA MET A 1 22.17 5.88 32.84
C MET A 1 21.16 7.01 32.83
N GLU A 2 21.56 8.25 32.54
CA GLU A 2 20.65 9.41 32.61
C GLU A 2 19.81 9.51 31.32
N PRO A 3 18.48 9.29 31.37
CA PRO A 3 17.61 9.36 30.19
C PRO A 3 17.62 10.74 29.52
N ALA A 4 17.78 11.80 30.33
CA ALA A 4 17.81 13.19 29.88
C ALA A 4 18.98 13.51 28.93
N LEU A 5 20.02 12.66 28.88
CA LEU A 5 21.18 12.85 28.04
C LEU A 5 21.05 12.14 26.68
N ILE A 6 19.90 11.54 26.34
CA ILE A 6 19.71 10.78 25.10
C ILE A 6 20.14 11.55 23.85
N ASP A 7 19.91 12.86 23.81
CA ASP A 7 20.23 13.73 22.67
C ASP A 7 21.75 13.84 22.44
N ARG A 8 22.60 13.48 23.42
CA ARG A 8 24.06 13.39 23.25
C ARG A 8 24.49 12.16 22.46
N TRP A 9 23.78 11.04 22.63
CA TRP A 9 24.11 9.78 21.95
C TRP A 9 23.29 9.58 20.69
N PHE A 10 22.12 10.21 20.61
CA PHE A 10 21.24 10.12 19.45
C PHE A 10 20.91 11.53 18.95
N PRO A 11 21.68 12.05 17.98
CA PRO A 11 21.54 13.43 17.53
C PRO A 11 20.14 13.75 17.03
N THR A 12 19.69 14.99 17.28
CA THR A 12 18.34 15.46 16.90
C THR A 12 18.06 15.34 15.39
N GLU A 13 19.08 15.47 14.54
CA GLU A 13 18.93 15.26 13.09
C GLU A 13 18.56 13.82 12.76
N GLN A 14 19.22 12.85 13.39
CA GLN A 14 18.91 11.44 13.23
C GLN A 14 17.53 11.11 13.80
N GLN A 15 17.16 11.69 14.94
CA GLN A 15 15.80 11.57 15.48
C GLN A 15 14.75 12.07 14.49
N ARG A 16 14.97 13.24 13.86
CA ARG A 16 14.03 13.80 12.87
C ARG A 16 13.87 12.89 11.66
N HIS A 17 14.94 12.24 11.20
CA HIS A 17 14.88 11.28 10.11
C HIS A 17 13.87 10.16 10.40
N TYR A 18 13.98 9.51 11.56
CA TYR A 18 13.07 8.46 12.00
C TYR A 18 11.63 8.97 12.24
N VAL A 19 11.48 10.17 12.78
CA VAL A 19 10.16 10.79 13.01
C VAL A 19 9.43 11.07 11.70
N GLU A 20 10.14 11.50 10.65
CA GLU A 20 9.54 11.72 9.34
C GLU A 20 9.16 10.40 8.65
N GLN A 21 9.92 9.32 8.82
CA GLN A 21 9.53 7.99 8.33
C GLN A 21 8.23 7.48 8.97
N LEU A 22 7.99 7.85 10.22
CA LEU A 22 6.77 7.50 10.96
C LEU A 22 5.54 8.34 10.56
N ARG A 23 5.73 9.38 9.74
CA ARG A 23 4.68 10.34 9.40
C ARG A 23 3.69 9.74 8.40
N GLY A 24 2.40 9.90 8.67
CA GLY A 24 1.31 9.37 7.82
C GLY A 24 0.61 8.14 8.40
N ARG A 25 1.13 7.54 9.49
CA ARG A 25 0.44 6.48 10.23
C ARG A 25 -0.77 7.03 11.00
N SER A 26 -1.92 6.36 10.87
CA SER A 26 -3.15 6.74 11.57
C SER A 26 -2.95 6.71 13.08
N GLY A 27 -3.35 7.79 13.77
CA GLY A 27 -3.23 7.93 15.22
C GLY A 27 -1.83 8.31 15.73
N LEU A 28 -0.82 8.46 14.87
CA LEU A 28 0.53 8.86 15.29
C LEU A 28 0.76 10.35 15.06
N THR A 29 0.83 11.13 16.15
CA THR A 29 1.19 12.55 16.07
C THR A 29 2.72 12.70 16.08
N ARG A 30 3.22 13.83 15.59
CA ARG A 30 4.66 14.14 15.63
C ARG A 30 5.26 13.96 17.03
N ARG A 31 4.58 14.44 18.07
CA ARG A 31 5.04 14.32 19.46
C ARG A 31 5.12 12.85 19.92
N ARG A 32 4.17 12.00 19.51
CA ARG A 32 4.20 10.56 19.81
C ARG A 32 5.36 9.88 19.09
N ALA A 33 5.59 10.21 17.81
CA ALA A 33 6.73 9.69 17.06
C ALA A 33 8.07 10.10 17.70
N GLU A 34 8.22 11.37 18.10
CA GLU A 34 9.42 11.85 18.82
C GLU A 34 9.65 11.08 20.13
N CYS A 35 8.60 10.89 20.94
CA CYS A 35 8.70 10.13 22.19
C CYS A 35 9.07 8.65 21.92
N PHE A 36 8.48 8.04 20.91
CA PHE A 36 8.76 6.65 20.53
C PHE A 36 10.21 6.44 20.07
N VAL A 37 10.71 7.31 19.18
CA VAL A 37 12.08 7.25 18.65
C VAL A 37 13.11 7.43 19.77
N LYS A 38 12.87 8.38 20.70
CA LYS A 38 13.70 8.53 21.91
C LYS A 38 13.62 7.31 22.82
N LEU A 39 12.43 6.76 23.03
CA LEU A 39 12.22 5.55 23.83
C LEU A 39 13.01 4.37 23.29
N TRP A 40 12.94 4.11 21.99
CA TRP A 40 13.66 3.02 21.35
C TRP A 40 15.17 3.19 21.56
N ALA A 41 15.74 4.34 21.21
CA ALA A 41 17.16 4.61 21.41
C ALA A 41 17.58 4.40 22.87
N TYR A 42 16.81 4.90 23.82
CA TYR A 42 17.11 4.72 25.25
C TYR A 42 17.10 3.25 25.68
N LEU A 43 16.07 2.49 25.29
CA LEU A 43 15.97 1.06 25.61
C LEU A 43 17.11 0.26 24.96
N MET A 44 17.53 0.63 23.76
CA MET A 44 18.68 0.03 23.06
C MET A 44 19.97 0.18 23.86
N ILE A 45 20.26 1.39 24.33
CA ILE A 45 21.45 1.62 25.17
C ILE A 45 21.30 0.85 26.50
N LYS A 46 20.09 0.83 27.08
CA LYS A 46 19.81 0.11 28.33
C LYS A 46 20.06 -1.40 28.20
N GLN A 47 19.64 -2.01 27.08
CA GLN A 47 19.87 -3.43 26.80
C GLN A 47 21.36 -3.76 26.65
N GLN A 48 22.13 -2.88 26.02
CA GLN A 48 23.59 -3.05 25.86
C GLN A 48 24.36 -2.92 27.19
N GLY A 49 23.73 -2.33 28.22
CA GLY A 49 24.30 -2.19 29.57
C GLY A 49 25.53 -1.29 29.65
N LYS A 50 25.88 -0.57 28.57
CA LYS A 50 27.05 0.31 28.46
C LYS A 50 26.67 1.60 27.75
N VAL A 51 27.38 2.68 28.07
CA VAL A 51 27.26 3.94 27.33
C VAL A 51 27.85 3.72 25.93
N PRO A 52 27.22 4.18 24.84
CA PRO A 52 27.74 3.97 23.49
C PRO A 52 29.08 4.70 23.31
N ASP A 53 30.07 4.00 22.76
CA ASP A 53 31.36 4.59 22.38
C ASP A 53 31.24 5.51 21.15
N ALA A 54 30.16 5.36 20.37
CA ALA A 54 29.84 6.14 19.18
C ALA A 54 28.39 6.63 19.21
N LEU A 55 28.09 7.65 18.40
CA LEU A 55 26.73 8.13 18.21
C LEU A 55 25.86 7.05 17.57
N ILE A 56 24.61 6.98 18.01
CA ILE A 56 23.57 6.13 17.43
C ILE A 56 23.24 6.68 16.06
N THR A 57 23.72 5.99 15.03
CA THR A 57 23.36 6.24 13.64
C THR A 57 22.13 5.43 13.22
N GLU A 58 21.90 4.26 13.84
CA GLU A 58 20.82 3.36 13.48
C GLU A 58 20.11 2.78 14.72
N LEU A 59 18.78 2.67 14.64
CA LEU A 59 17.97 1.95 15.62
C LEU A 59 17.98 0.45 15.30
N VAL A 60 18.50 -0.36 16.21
CA VAL A 60 18.52 -1.83 16.04
C VAL A 60 17.36 -2.51 16.79
N PRO A 61 16.95 -3.71 16.35
CA PRO A 61 16.00 -4.53 17.09
C PRO A 61 16.41 -4.78 18.54
N LEU A 62 15.42 -4.69 19.44
CA LEU A 62 15.58 -5.03 20.86
C LEU A 62 15.18 -6.48 21.07
N GLU A 63 15.85 -7.14 22.02
CA GLU A 63 15.54 -8.52 22.38
C GLU A 63 14.80 -8.57 23.71
N GLY A 64 13.58 -9.09 23.68
CA GLY A 64 12.76 -9.30 24.88
C GLY A 64 12.20 -8.01 25.49
N GLU A 65 11.72 -8.13 26.73
CA GLU A 65 11.13 -7.03 27.47
C GLU A 65 12.22 -6.30 28.28
N ILE A 66 12.27 -4.97 28.16
CA ILE A 66 13.25 -4.15 28.86
C ILE A 66 12.54 -3.32 29.93
N PRO A 67 12.98 -3.38 31.21
CA PRO A 67 12.35 -2.60 32.27
C PRO A 67 12.57 -1.11 32.04
N CYS A 68 11.53 -0.30 32.18
CA CYS A 68 11.60 1.16 32.04
C CYS A 68 10.62 1.81 33.00
N THR A 69 11.09 2.50 34.03
CA THR A 69 10.19 3.17 34.97
C THR A 69 9.49 4.37 34.33
N HIS A 70 8.32 4.75 34.83
CA HIS A 70 7.64 5.98 34.39
C HIS A 70 8.50 7.22 34.61
N ARG A 71 9.36 7.22 35.64
CA ARG A 71 10.31 8.29 35.91
C ARG A 71 11.39 8.38 34.83
N GLU A 72 11.99 7.25 34.45
CA GLU A 72 12.95 7.21 33.33
C GLU A 72 12.31 7.72 32.04
N ALA A 73 11.08 7.28 31.76
CA ALA A 73 10.33 7.74 30.59
C ALA A 73 9.98 9.24 30.66
N ALA A 74 9.65 9.77 31.84
CA ALA A 74 9.37 11.20 32.02
C ALA A 74 10.62 12.06 31.79
N GLU A 75 11.75 11.63 32.33
CA GLU A 75 13.06 12.26 32.09
C GLU A 75 13.39 12.21 30.59
N LEU A 76 13.09 11.12 29.91
CA LEU A 76 13.35 10.96 28.48
C LEU A 76 12.45 11.83 27.58
N PHE A 77 11.16 11.90 27.87
CA PHE A 77 10.17 12.57 27.01
C PHE A 77 10.10 14.07 27.25
N TYR A 78 10.44 14.52 28.45
CA TYR A 78 10.18 15.89 28.89
C TYR A 78 11.41 16.61 29.46
N SER A 79 12.62 16.04 29.34
CA SER A 79 13.88 16.72 29.71
C SER A 79 13.94 18.11 29.06
N GLY A 80 14.13 19.14 29.88
CA GLY A 80 14.22 20.54 29.42
C GLY A 80 12.88 21.27 29.28
N THR A 81 11.76 20.66 29.68
CA THR A 81 10.47 21.33 29.76
C THR A 81 9.90 21.27 31.18
N GLU A 82 9.32 22.37 31.69
CA GLU A 82 8.62 22.36 32.99
C GLU A 82 7.31 21.54 32.96
N ARG A 83 6.98 20.89 31.84
CA ARG A 83 5.71 20.19 31.60
C ARG A 83 5.96 18.72 31.31
N GLY A 84 6.20 17.95 32.37
CA GLY A 84 6.28 16.49 32.32
C GLY A 84 6.22 15.88 33.72
N SER A 85 5.41 14.83 33.91
CA SER A 85 5.36 14.05 35.14
C SER A 85 5.40 12.55 34.81
N ASP A 86 5.76 11.72 35.78
CA ASP A 86 5.74 10.26 35.66
C ASP A 86 4.37 9.76 35.15
N ARG A 87 3.27 10.39 35.60
CA ARG A 87 1.93 10.09 35.12
C ARG A 87 1.74 10.45 33.65
N ALA A 88 2.23 11.60 33.21
CA ALA A 88 2.15 12.01 31.80
C ALA A 88 2.96 11.07 30.89
N ALA A 89 4.14 10.63 31.36
CA ALA A 89 4.95 9.66 30.64
C ALA A 89 4.27 8.29 30.54
N GLY A 90 3.66 7.83 31.63
CA GLY A 90 2.83 6.62 31.63
C GLY A 90 1.69 6.69 30.60
N MET A 91 0.97 7.82 30.54
CA MET A 91 -0.07 8.01 29.53
C MET A 91 0.49 8.06 28.10
N MET A 92 1.68 8.62 27.88
CA MET A 92 2.33 8.60 26.57
C MET A 92 2.67 7.17 26.16
N ILE A 93 3.20 6.35 27.08
CA ILE A 93 3.46 4.93 26.82
C ILE A 93 2.16 4.21 26.47
N ASP A 94 1.07 4.42 27.21
CA ASP A 94 -0.22 3.79 26.92
C ASP A 94 -0.75 4.20 25.53
N GLN A 95 -0.51 5.46 25.13
CA GLN A 95 -0.82 5.91 23.76
C GLN A 95 0.03 5.22 22.71
N LEU A 96 1.33 5.00 22.97
CA LEU A 96 2.23 4.24 22.08
C LEU A 96 1.82 2.76 21.97
N VAL A 97 1.32 2.17 23.05
CA VAL A 97 0.73 0.83 23.06
C VAL A 97 -0.53 0.80 22.21
N GLN A 98 -1.42 1.79 22.35
CA GLN A 98 -2.66 1.87 21.59
C GLN A 98 -2.44 1.97 20.08
N VAL A 99 -1.39 2.66 19.65
CA VAL A 99 -1.00 2.74 18.21
C VAL A 99 -0.16 1.55 17.74
N GLY A 100 0.07 0.56 18.61
CA GLY A 100 0.75 -0.69 18.27
C GLY A 100 2.26 -0.56 18.06
N LEU A 101 2.90 0.46 18.65
CA LEU A 101 4.36 0.67 18.57
C LEU A 101 5.12 0.01 19.72
N VAL A 102 4.46 -0.18 20.86
CA VAL A 102 5.06 -0.69 22.09
C VAL A 102 4.14 -1.75 22.69
N GLU A 103 4.70 -2.78 23.28
CA GLU A 103 4.01 -3.67 24.21
C GLU A 103 4.46 -3.38 25.63
N LYS A 104 3.54 -3.50 26.57
CA LYS A 104 3.75 -3.16 27.98
C LYS A 104 3.32 -4.33 28.84
N ALA A 105 4.25 -4.88 29.60
CA ALA A 105 4.00 -5.82 30.67
C ALA A 105 4.25 -5.14 32.04
N PHE A 106 3.63 -5.65 33.10
CA PHE A 106 3.84 -5.16 34.46
C PHE A 106 4.24 -6.32 35.35
N ASP A 107 5.44 -6.25 35.93
CA ASP A 107 6.01 -7.32 36.75
C ASP A 107 5.71 -7.18 38.26
N GLY A 108 4.91 -6.17 38.64
CA GLY A 108 4.59 -5.85 40.03
C GLY A 108 5.38 -4.65 40.59
N ASN A 109 6.55 -4.33 40.02
CA ASN A 109 7.43 -3.25 40.50
C ASN A 109 7.77 -2.23 39.42
N THR A 110 7.92 -2.64 38.16
CA THR A 110 8.29 -1.81 37.01
C THR A 110 7.49 -2.23 35.77
N ILE A 111 7.35 -1.33 34.81
CA ILE A 111 6.79 -1.69 33.50
C ILE A 111 7.93 -2.21 32.63
N SER A 112 7.70 -3.34 31.98
CA SER A 112 8.62 -3.92 31.00
C SER A 112 8.08 -3.59 29.62
N LEU A 113 8.93 -3.03 28.76
CA LEU A 113 8.55 -2.53 27.45
C LEU A 113 9.21 -3.36 26.36
N THR A 114 8.43 -3.71 25.35
CA THR A 114 8.93 -4.32 24.11
C THR A 114 8.62 -3.37 22.96
N ILE A 115 9.64 -3.01 22.18
CA ILE A 115 9.42 -2.20 20.98
C ILE A 115 8.95 -3.12 19.86
N ARG A 116 7.80 -2.81 19.25
CA ARG A 116 7.38 -3.51 18.04
C ARG A 116 8.19 -3.00 16.86
N LEU A 117 8.92 -3.93 16.26
CA LEU A 117 9.73 -3.66 15.08
C LEU A 117 8.88 -3.14 13.93
N LEU A 118 9.27 -1.99 13.41
CA LEU A 118 8.73 -1.44 12.19
C LEU A 118 9.72 -1.73 11.07
N PRO A 119 9.34 -2.53 10.06
CA PRO A 119 10.22 -2.85 8.93
C PRO A 119 10.76 -1.60 8.21
N GLU A 120 9.98 -0.51 8.22
CA GLU A 120 10.35 0.79 7.64
C GLU A 120 11.52 1.48 8.38
N LEU A 121 11.76 1.15 9.65
CA LEU A 121 12.73 1.83 10.52
C LEU A 121 14.02 1.03 10.78
N VAL A 122 14.06 -0.23 10.34
CA VAL A 122 15.26 -1.07 10.49
C VAL A 122 15.94 -1.16 9.14
N ALA A 123 17.25 -0.89 9.10
CA ALA A 123 18.04 -1.05 7.88
C ALA A 123 17.82 -2.48 7.33
N PRO A 124 17.58 -2.65 6.02
CA PRO A 124 17.34 -3.96 5.43
C PRO A 124 18.52 -4.87 5.73
N THR A 125 18.31 -5.83 6.64
CA THR A 125 19.35 -6.75 7.04
C THR A 125 19.44 -7.84 5.97
N ALA A 126 20.56 -7.84 5.25
CA ALA A 126 20.87 -8.73 4.12
C ALA A 126 20.01 -8.48 2.86
N PRO A 127 20.53 -8.78 1.65
CA PRO A 127 19.70 -8.76 0.45
C PRO A 127 18.55 -9.74 0.68
N GLU A 128 17.32 -9.22 0.78
CA GLU A 128 16.11 -10.05 0.76
C GLU A 128 16.31 -11.07 -0.36
N SER A 129 16.19 -12.36 -0.04
CA SER A 129 16.12 -13.39 -1.05
C SER A 129 15.12 -12.91 -2.10
N VAL A 130 15.52 -12.78 -3.36
CA VAL A 130 14.65 -12.27 -4.43
C VAL A 130 13.41 -13.15 -4.46
N VAL A 131 12.33 -12.68 -3.83
CA VAL A 131 11.08 -13.43 -3.73
C VAL A 131 10.49 -13.44 -5.13
N LEU A 132 10.30 -14.63 -5.69
CA LEU A 132 9.67 -14.77 -7.00
C LEU A 132 8.21 -14.38 -6.87
N LEU A 133 7.72 -13.66 -7.88
CA LEU A 133 6.37 -13.14 -7.93
C LEU A 133 5.61 -13.71 -9.14
N PRO A 134 5.31 -15.02 -9.19
CA PRO A 134 4.55 -15.59 -10.29
C PRO A 134 3.10 -15.05 -10.35
N PRO A 135 2.58 -14.77 -11.56
CA PRO A 135 1.15 -14.60 -11.80
C PRO A 135 0.39 -15.90 -11.59
N ASP A 136 -0.83 -15.80 -11.09
CA ASP A 136 -1.69 -16.93 -10.76
C ASP A 136 -3.18 -16.55 -10.88
N PHE A 137 -4.06 -17.55 -10.91
CA PHE A 137 -5.50 -17.32 -10.92
C PHE A 137 -5.95 -16.70 -9.60
N PHE A 138 -6.83 -15.71 -9.68
CA PHE A 138 -7.48 -15.17 -8.49
C PHE A 138 -8.40 -16.23 -7.87
N ASN A 139 -8.16 -16.59 -6.61
CA ASN A 139 -9.01 -17.48 -5.85
C ASN A 139 -9.91 -16.67 -4.89
N PRO A 140 -11.24 -16.60 -5.12
CA PRO A 140 -12.14 -15.78 -4.31
C PRO A 140 -12.26 -16.22 -2.84
N ARG A 141 -11.79 -17.43 -2.50
CA ARG A 141 -11.79 -17.95 -1.12
C ARG A 141 -10.59 -17.46 -0.33
N THR A 142 -9.41 -17.39 -0.94
CA THR A 142 -8.15 -17.03 -0.27
C THR A 142 -7.71 -15.60 -0.55
N ASP A 143 -7.98 -15.08 -1.74
CA ASP A 143 -7.36 -13.84 -2.22
C ASP A 143 -8.28 -12.62 -2.06
N ALA A 144 -9.60 -12.82 -2.02
CA ALA A 144 -10.55 -11.71 -1.98
C ALA A 144 -10.35 -10.76 -0.79
N VAL A 145 -10.05 -11.28 0.39
CA VAL A 145 -9.82 -10.47 1.60
C VAL A 145 -8.47 -9.72 1.56
N PRO A 146 -7.32 -10.38 1.36
CA PRO A 146 -6.03 -9.68 1.32
C PRO A 146 -5.98 -8.68 0.17
N VAL A 147 -6.54 -9.01 -0.99
CA VAL A 147 -6.61 -8.08 -2.12
C VAL A 147 -7.49 -6.87 -1.82
N ALA A 148 -8.69 -7.09 -1.27
CA ALA A 148 -9.56 -5.99 -0.88
C ALA A 148 -8.91 -5.07 0.17
N THR A 149 -8.06 -5.63 1.04
CA THR A 149 -7.39 -4.86 2.09
C THR A 149 -6.35 -3.91 1.51
N PHE A 150 -5.47 -4.36 0.59
CA PHE A 150 -4.51 -3.44 -0.02
C PHE A 150 -5.18 -2.51 -1.04
N LEU A 151 -6.20 -2.95 -1.78
CA LEU A 151 -6.96 -2.04 -2.65
C LEU A 151 -7.64 -0.93 -1.84
N ALA A 152 -8.25 -1.24 -0.69
CA ALA A 152 -8.87 -0.22 0.15
C ALA A 152 -7.89 0.87 0.60
N GLN A 153 -6.58 0.57 0.73
CA GLN A 153 -5.54 1.55 1.02
C GLN A 153 -5.35 2.54 -0.14
N GLU A 154 -5.39 2.06 -1.39
CA GLU A 154 -5.29 2.89 -2.61
C GLU A 154 -6.48 3.85 -2.77
N TYR A 155 -7.64 3.55 -2.16
CA TYR A 155 -8.86 4.36 -2.23
C TYR A 155 -9.11 5.23 -0.98
N THR A 156 -8.15 5.32 -0.05
CA THR A 156 -8.26 6.11 1.20
C THR A 156 -8.54 7.59 0.97
N TRP A 157 -8.17 8.13 -0.19
CA TRP A 157 -8.44 9.53 -0.56
C TRP A 157 -9.94 9.79 -0.87
N ILE A 158 -10.72 8.75 -1.17
CA ILE A 158 -12.18 8.87 -1.42
C ILE A 158 -13.00 8.54 -0.17
N ASN A 159 -12.55 7.57 0.64
CA ASN A 159 -13.34 7.05 1.76
C ASN A 159 -12.53 7.00 3.07
N SER A 160 -13.09 7.56 4.13
CA SER A 160 -12.45 7.65 5.45
C SER A 160 -12.45 6.32 6.22
N SER A 161 -13.26 5.33 5.82
CA SER A 161 -13.35 4.03 6.50
C SER A 161 -12.78 2.87 5.68
N ILE A 162 -11.50 2.59 5.87
CA ILE A 162 -10.75 1.51 5.20
C ILE A 162 -11.41 0.15 5.45
N THR A 163 -11.80 -0.14 6.70
CA THR A 163 -12.34 -1.44 7.09
C THR A 163 -13.69 -1.74 6.44
N ALA A 164 -14.59 -0.75 6.40
CA ALA A 164 -15.89 -0.92 5.74
C ALA A 164 -15.72 -1.09 4.22
N LEU A 165 -14.78 -0.34 3.64
CA LEU A 165 -14.45 -0.42 2.22
C LEU A 165 -13.86 -1.79 1.83
N ALA A 166 -12.90 -2.30 2.60
CA ALA A 166 -12.30 -3.61 2.37
C ALA A 166 -13.34 -4.74 2.46
N HIS A 167 -14.28 -4.67 3.41
CA HIS A 167 -15.36 -5.64 3.50
C HIS A 167 -16.30 -5.58 2.27
N LYS A 168 -16.66 -4.37 1.80
CA LYS A 168 -17.43 -4.19 0.57
C LYS A 168 -16.69 -4.77 -0.64
N MET A 169 -15.43 -4.38 -0.84
CA MET A 169 -14.59 -4.86 -1.95
C MET A 169 -14.46 -6.38 -1.93
N THR A 170 -14.31 -7.01 -0.76
CA THR A 170 -14.26 -8.48 -0.64
C THR A 170 -15.49 -9.14 -1.26
N ARG A 171 -16.70 -8.59 -1.01
CA ARG A 171 -17.95 -9.11 -1.58
C ARG A 171 -18.00 -8.91 -3.09
N ILE A 172 -17.62 -7.74 -3.57
CA ILE A 172 -17.59 -7.42 -5.01
C ILE A 172 -16.63 -8.34 -5.75
N LEU A 173 -15.40 -8.50 -5.27
CA LEU A 173 -14.40 -9.36 -5.90
C LEU A 173 -14.88 -10.82 -5.99
N ARG A 174 -15.55 -11.32 -4.94
CA ARG A 174 -16.17 -12.66 -4.97
C ARG A 174 -17.29 -12.75 -6.00
N GLN A 175 -18.14 -11.74 -6.09
CA GLN A 175 -19.25 -11.70 -7.04
C GLN A 175 -18.76 -11.60 -8.49
N TRP A 176 -17.72 -10.81 -8.76
CA TRP A 176 -17.11 -10.73 -10.09
C TRP A 176 -16.44 -12.05 -10.46
N ALA A 177 -15.69 -12.68 -9.55
CA ALA A 177 -15.08 -13.98 -9.80
C ALA A 177 -16.12 -15.10 -10.05
N GLN A 178 -17.31 -15.00 -9.46
CA GLN A 178 -18.43 -15.92 -9.75
C GLN A 178 -19.02 -15.73 -11.14
N GLN A 179 -18.99 -14.51 -11.69
CA GLN A 179 -19.50 -14.20 -13.02
C GLN A 179 -18.47 -14.55 -14.10
N TYR A 180 -17.22 -14.14 -13.90
CA TYR A 180 -16.13 -14.41 -14.82
C TYR A 180 -14.78 -14.36 -14.11
N SER A 181 -14.20 -15.53 -13.83
CA SER A 181 -12.93 -15.64 -13.10
C SER A 181 -11.68 -15.55 -14.00
N THR A 182 -11.79 -15.87 -15.29
CA THR A 182 -10.66 -15.84 -16.24
C THR A 182 -9.99 -14.46 -16.29
N GLY A 183 -10.79 -13.39 -16.28
CA GLY A 183 -10.30 -12.01 -16.28
C GLY A 183 -9.69 -11.55 -14.95
N MET A 184 -9.59 -12.39 -13.92
CA MET A 184 -9.10 -12.03 -12.59
C MET A 184 -7.83 -12.80 -12.24
N ARG A 185 -6.73 -12.08 -12.07
CA ARG A 185 -5.40 -12.65 -11.87
C ARG A 185 -4.67 -11.92 -10.77
N VAL A 186 -3.81 -12.63 -10.06
CA VAL A 186 -3.01 -12.09 -8.96
C VAL A 186 -1.53 -12.30 -9.21
N LEU A 187 -0.72 -11.38 -8.72
CA LEU A 187 0.71 -11.58 -8.57
C LEU A 187 0.96 -12.09 -7.15
N ARG A 188 1.60 -13.25 -7.01
CA ARG A 188 1.69 -13.94 -5.71
C ARG A 188 3.14 -14.09 -5.29
N ARG A 189 3.44 -13.86 -4.00
CA ARG A 189 4.72 -14.24 -3.44
C ARG A 189 4.88 -15.77 -3.43
N SER A 190 6.01 -16.27 -3.93
CA SER A 190 6.27 -17.72 -3.99
C SER A 190 6.51 -18.36 -2.62
N ASP A 191 6.93 -17.58 -1.62
CA ASP A 191 7.33 -18.08 -0.29
C ASP A 191 6.16 -18.29 0.68
N ASN A 192 5.14 -17.43 0.62
CA ASN A 192 4.01 -17.44 1.56
C ASN A 192 2.64 -17.39 0.88
N LEU A 193 2.60 -17.44 -0.45
CA LEU A 193 1.38 -17.40 -1.26
C LEU A 193 0.55 -16.13 -1.10
N GLN A 194 1.10 -15.05 -0.53
CA GLN A 194 0.38 -13.79 -0.36
C GLN A 194 0.21 -13.06 -1.70
N PRO A 195 -1.01 -12.62 -2.08
CA PRO A 195 -1.18 -11.79 -3.26
C PRO A 195 -0.63 -10.38 -2.98
N VAL A 196 0.23 -9.91 -3.90
CA VAL A 196 0.90 -8.60 -3.88
C VAL A 196 0.61 -7.79 -5.13
N GLY A 197 -0.20 -8.31 -6.03
CA GLY A 197 -0.74 -7.57 -7.16
C GLY A 197 -2.05 -8.20 -7.63
N ILE A 198 -2.86 -7.41 -8.33
CA ILE A 198 -4.10 -7.87 -8.95
C ILE A 198 -4.32 -7.12 -10.25
N TYR A 199 -4.88 -7.81 -11.25
CA TYR A 199 -5.66 -7.14 -12.28
C TYR A 199 -7.01 -7.80 -12.47
N ILE A 200 -7.96 -7.00 -12.93
CA ILE A 200 -9.35 -7.37 -13.15
C ILE A 200 -9.79 -6.82 -14.49
N PHE A 201 -9.89 -7.71 -15.48
CA PHE A 201 -10.50 -7.46 -16.77
C PHE A 201 -11.97 -7.84 -16.71
N PHE A 202 -12.81 -6.81 -16.85
CA PHE A 202 -14.24 -6.89 -16.72
C PHE A 202 -14.85 -6.79 -18.13
N PRO A 203 -15.22 -7.91 -18.78
CA PRO A 203 -15.89 -7.86 -20.07
C PRO A 203 -17.21 -7.12 -19.89
N THR A 204 -17.42 -6.05 -20.65
CA THR A 204 -18.48 -5.08 -20.38
C THR A 204 -19.64 -5.32 -21.34
N ALA A 205 -20.85 -5.48 -20.80
CA ALA A 205 -22.03 -5.67 -21.62
C ALA A 205 -22.33 -4.38 -22.43
N MET A 206 -22.83 -4.54 -23.66
CA MET A 206 -23.07 -3.45 -24.61
C MET A 206 -23.84 -2.27 -24.00
N GLN A 207 -24.86 -2.54 -23.18
CA GLN A 207 -25.67 -1.50 -22.52
C GLN A 207 -24.88 -0.62 -21.53
N SER A 208 -23.71 -1.05 -21.09
CA SER A 208 -22.84 -0.30 -20.19
C SER A 208 -21.76 0.51 -20.91
N GLU A 209 -21.54 0.27 -22.21
CA GLU A 209 -20.46 0.96 -22.96
C GLU A 209 -20.66 2.48 -23.03
N GLU A 210 -21.91 2.96 -23.00
CA GLU A 210 -22.20 4.39 -22.95
C GLU A 210 -21.55 5.11 -21.75
N ASN A 211 -21.27 4.39 -20.67
CA ASN A 211 -20.67 4.96 -19.47
C ASN A 211 -19.18 5.31 -19.65
N PHE A 212 -18.48 4.71 -20.62
CA PHE A 212 -17.12 5.14 -21.00
C PHE A 212 -17.10 6.53 -21.67
N PHE A 213 -18.26 7.01 -22.11
CA PHE A 213 -18.46 8.33 -22.69
C PHE A 213 -19.07 9.33 -21.70
N ARG A 214 -19.21 8.93 -20.43
CA ARG A 214 -19.68 9.78 -19.33
C ARG A 214 -18.54 10.08 -18.36
N PHE A 215 -18.82 10.96 -17.39
CA PHE A 215 -17.87 11.30 -16.35
C PHE A 215 -17.43 10.05 -15.55
N PRO A 216 -16.12 9.78 -15.47
CA PRO A 216 -15.60 8.57 -14.85
C PRO A 216 -16.02 8.37 -13.39
N SER A 217 -16.24 9.45 -12.63
CA SER A 217 -16.78 9.41 -11.27
C SER A 217 -18.09 8.62 -11.14
N LEU A 218 -18.92 8.59 -12.19
CA LEU A 218 -20.18 7.84 -12.20
C LEU A 218 -19.99 6.32 -12.26
N SER A 219 -18.78 5.86 -12.59
CA SER A 219 -18.46 4.43 -12.79
C SER A 219 -17.59 3.84 -11.67
N LEU A 220 -17.32 4.60 -10.61
CA LEU A 220 -16.47 4.22 -9.47
C LEU A 220 -17.17 3.26 -8.49
N HIS A 221 -17.37 2.00 -8.85
CA HIS A 221 -18.09 1.07 -7.96
C HIS A 221 -17.31 0.66 -6.70
N LEU A 222 -15.99 0.48 -6.83
CA LEU A 222 -15.14 0.00 -5.72
C LEU A 222 -15.04 1.02 -4.58
N SER A 223 -15.20 2.32 -4.84
CA SER A 223 -15.00 3.40 -3.86
C SER A 223 -16.27 4.07 -3.34
N THR A 224 -17.40 3.94 -4.04
CA THR A 224 -18.67 4.58 -3.66
C THR A 224 -19.44 3.77 -2.62
N ILE A 225 -20.50 4.36 -2.04
CA ILE A 225 -21.44 3.65 -1.14
C ILE A 225 -22.57 2.97 -1.95
N THR A 226 -22.63 3.19 -3.27
CA THR A 226 -23.69 2.60 -4.09
C THR A 226 -23.62 1.08 -4.08
N VAL A 227 -24.79 0.46 -3.93
CA VAL A 227 -24.96 -1.00 -3.86
C VAL A 227 -24.91 -1.61 -5.26
N THR A 228 -25.45 -0.90 -6.25
CA THR A 228 -25.49 -1.35 -7.64
C THR A 228 -24.24 -0.89 -8.39
N ASP A 229 -23.65 -1.81 -9.14
CA ASP A 229 -22.56 -1.51 -10.06
C ASP A 229 -23.13 -0.82 -11.31
N PRO A 230 -22.64 0.37 -11.68
CA PRO A 230 -23.08 1.06 -12.90
C PRO A 230 -22.66 0.37 -14.20
N MET A 231 -21.70 -0.57 -14.16
CA MET A 231 -21.35 -1.39 -15.31
C MET A 231 -21.78 -2.84 -15.09
N GLU A 232 -22.36 -3.43 -16.11
CA GLU A 232 -22.77 -4.82 -16.17
C GLU A 232 -21.72 -5.66 -16.90
N MET A 233 -21.47 -6.87 -16.38
CA MET A 233 -20.52 -7.81 -16.96
C MET A 233 -21.21 -8.59 -18.10
N ALA A 234 -20.57 -8.66 -19.26
CA ALA A 234 -21.01 -9.54 -20.33
C ALA A 234 -20.81 -11.01 -19.96
N LYS A 235 -21.59 -11.91 -20.56
CA LYS A 235 -21.45 -13.36 -20.33
C LYS A 235 -20.58 -13.97 -21.43
N PRO A 236 -19.75 -14.98 -21.13
CA PRO A 236 -19.02 -15.71 -22.17
C PRO A 236 -19.95 -16.17 -23.31
N GLY A 237 -19.51 -15.97 -24.55
CA GLY A 237 -20.26 -16.20 -25.77
C GLY A 237 -21.12 -15.03 -26.24
N ASP A 238 -21.15 -13.91 -25.52
CA ASP A 238 -21.86 -12.69 -25.93
C ASP A 238 -21.16 -12.04 -27.13
N PRO A 239 -21.81 -12.00 -28.32
CA PRO A 239 -21.21 -11.41 -29.51
C PRO A 239 -21.18 -9.89 -29.47
N ASP A 240 -21.98 -9.24 -28.61
CA ASP A 240 -22.06 -7.79 -28.53
C ASP A 240 -21.07 -7.20 -27.52
N CYS A 241 -20.29 -8.04 -26.83
CA CYS A 241 -19.21 -7.62 -25.95
C CYS A 241 -17.99 -7.16 -26.76
N THR A 242 -17.82 -5.84 -26.92
CA THR A 242 -16.69 -5.25 -27.65
C THR A 242 -15.62 -4.66 -26.73
N ALA A 243 -16.00 -4.32 -25.49
CA ALA A 243 -15.14 -3.61 -24.55
C ALA A 243 -14.79 -4.39 -23.28
N ILE A 244 -13.59 -4.14 -22.78
CA ILE A 244 -13.13 -4.56 -21.46
C ILE A 244 -12.94 -3.31 -20.60
N PHE A 245 -13.45 -3.35 -19.38
CA PHE A 245 -13.07 -2.40 -18.34
C PHE A 245 -11.99 -3.00 -17.43
N VAL A 246 -10.80 -2.39 -17.40
CA VAL A 246 -9.79 -2.62 -16.37
C VAL A 246 -10.27 -2.02 -15.05
N ARG A 247 -10.95 -2.83 -14.23
CA ARG A 247 -11.49 -2.40 -12.92
C ARG A 247 -10.41 -2.14 -11.89
N SER A 248 -9.30 -2.86 -12.00
CA SER A 248 -8.12 -2.69 -11.19
C SER A 248 -6.92 -3.26 -11.93
N TRP A 249 -5.79 -2.59 -11.80
CA TRP A 249 -4.48 -3.11 -12.18
C TRP A 249 -3.49 -2.49 -11.20
N SER A 250 -2.93 -3.28 -10.29
CA SER A 250 -2.04 -2.77 -9.25
C SER A 250 -1.05 -3.82 -8.76
N ILE A 251 0.12 -3.35 -8.36
CA ILE A 251 1.13 -4.10 -7.62
C ILE A 251 1.46 -3.26 -6.38
N VAL A 252 1.47 -3.88 -5.21
CA VAL A 252 1.78 -3.18 -3.95
C VAL A 252 3.20 -2.61 -4.05
N PRO A 253 3.45 -1.33 -3.70
CA PRO A 253 4.68 -0.61 -4.03
C PRO A 253 6.02 -1.32 -3.72
N PRO A 254 6.21 -2.03 -2.59
CA PRO A 254 7.47 -2.75 -2.31
C PRO A 254 7.77 -3.88 -3.31
N HIS A 255 6.74 -4.38 -4.00
CA HIS A 255 6.83 -5.47 -4.97
C HIS A 255 6.79 -4.97 -6.43
N MET A 256 6.64 -3.66 -6.65
CA MET A 256 6.57 -3.06 -7.98
C MET A 256 7.98 -2.89 -8.57
N GLN A 257 8.59 -4.01 -8.93
CA GLN A 257 9.89 -4.08 -9.59
C GLN A 257 9.71 -4.30 -11.10
N GLN A 258 10.68 -3.88 -11.91
CA GLN A 258 10.58 -3.99 -13.37
C GLN A 258 10.30 -5.42 -13.84
N ALA A 259 10.99 -6.42 -13.29
CA ALA A 259 10.76 -7.82 -13.64
C ALA A 259 9.32 -8.29 -13.31
N ALA A 260 8.80 -7.91 -12.15
CA ALA A 260 7.44 -8.23 -11.71
C ALA A 260 6.39 -7.54 -12.61
N LEU A 261 6.63 -6.27 -12.95
CA LEU A 261 5.80 -5.49 -13.87
C LEU A 261 5.76 -6.14 -15.26
N SER A 262 6.92 -6.42 -15.86
CA SER A 262 7.04 -7.09 -17.15
C SER A 262 6.28 -8.42 -17.15
N GLN A 263 6.48 -9.23 -16.12
CA GLN A 263 5.84 -10.54 -16.00
C GLN A 263 4.32 -10.42 -15.89
N PHE A 264 3.82 -9.47 -15.10
CA PHE A 264 2.38 -9.31 -14.88
C PHE A 264 1.66 -8.70 -16.10
N LEU A 265 2.34 -7.85 -16.87
CA LEU A 265 1.83 -7.35 -18.15
C LEU A 265 1.82 -8.42 -19.25
N ARG A 266 2.81 -9.32 -19.29
CA ARG A 266 2.78 -10.48 -20.20
C ARG A 266 1.63 -11.42 -19.84
N ASP A 267 1.41 -11.69 -18.56
CA ASP A 267 0.24 -12.47 -18.09
C ASP A 267 -1.08 -11.78 -18.49
N SER A 268 -1.12 -10.44 -18.44
CA SER A 268 -2.25 -9.64 -18.90
C SER A 268 -2.52 -9.87 -20.40
N GLN A 269 -1.50 -9.83 -21.26
CA GLN A 269 -1.64 -10.12 -22.69
C GLN A 269 -2.17 -11.55 -22.91
N GLN A 270 -1.61 -12.54 -22.22
CA GLN A 270 -2.07 -13.95 -22.34
C GLN A 270 -3.52 -14.13 -21.88
N THR A 271 -3.91 -13.47 -20.79
CA THR A 271 -5.28 -13.50 -20.29
C THR A 271 -6.24 -12.88 -21.29
N LEU A 272 -5.86 -11.75 -21.89
CA LEU A 272 -6.67 -11.08 -22.90
C LEU A 272 -6.80 -11.89 -24.20
N ILE A 273 -5.76 -12.63 -24.60
CA ILE A 273 -5.85 -13.60 -25.70
C ILE A 273 -6.89 -14.67 -25.38
N GLN A 274 -6.85 -15.24 -24.17
CA GLN A 274 -7.85 -16.23 -23.74
C GLN A 274 -9.26 -15.62 -23.69
N MET A 275 -9.40 -14.38 -23.23
CA MET A 275 -10.71 -13.69 -23.22
C MET A 275 -11.31 -13.52 -24.61
N ARG A 276 -10.51 -13.44 -25.68
CA ARG A 276 -11.04 -13.39 -27.06
C ARG A 276 -11.72 -14.68 -27.49
N GLU A 277 -11.36 -15.82 -26.89
CA GLU A 277 -12.07 -17.08 -27.14
C GLU A 277 -13.46 -17.06 -26.51
N ASP A 278 -13.58 -16.45 -25.33
CA ASP A 278 -14.85 -16.27 -24.62
C ASP A 278 -15.70 -15.14 -25.23
N PHE A 279 -15.08 -14.11 -25.81
CA PHE A 279 -15.74 -12.92 -26.38
C PHE A 279 -15.14 -12.59 -27.77
N PRO A 280 -15.68 -13.15 -28.86
CA PRO A 280 -15.05 -13.10 -30.17
C PRO A 280 -14.85 -11.69 -30.76
N ASN A 281 -15.72 -10.74 -30.40
CA ASN A 281 -15.71 -9.37 -30.94
C ASN A 281 -15.01 -8.35 -30.02
N LEU A 282 -14.29 -8.83 -28.99
CA LEU A 282 -13.56 -7.98 -28.07
C LEU A 282 -12.45 -7.21 -28.80
N CYS A 283 -12.50 -5.88 -28.73
CA CYS A 283 -11.56 -5.00 -29.44
C CYS A 283 -11.10 -3.78 -28.66
N ASP A 284 -11.77 -3.41 -27.57
CA ASP A 284 -11.48 -2.17 -26.84
C ASP A 284 -11.13 -2.40 -25.37
N ILE A 285 -10.13 -1.67 -24.88
CA ILE A 285 -9.73 -1.65 -23.47
C ILE A 285 -9.93 -0.25 -22.92
N TYR A 286 -10.77 -0.15 -21.89
CA TYR A 286 -10.95 1.06 -21.09
C TYR A 286 -10.38 0.86 -19.70
N ALA A 287 -9.69 1.86 -19.19
CA ALA A 287 -9.17 1.89 -17.84
C ALA A 287 -9.56 3.18 -17.14
N LEU A 288 -9.83 3.08 -15.84
CA LEU A 288 -10.05 4.24 -15.00
C LEU A 288 -8.76 4.58 -14.28
N ASN A 289 -8.21 5.75 -14.57
CA ASN A 289 -7.03 6.20 -13.87
C ASN A 289 -7.40 6.89 -12.56
N ILE A 290 -7.05 6.26 -11.44
CA ILE A 290 -7.33 6.72 -10.07
C ILE A 290 -6.11 7.30 -9.35
N HIS A 291 -4.90 7.14 -9.91
CA HIS A 291 -3.66 7.56 -9.26
C HIS A 291 -2.58 7.96 -10.29
N PRO A 292 -1.84 9.08 -10.12
CA PRO A 292 -0.83 9.54 -11.08
C PRO A 292 0.23 8.51 -11.49
N ARG A 293 0.60 7.59 -10.58
CA ARG A 293 1.51 6.47 -10.91
C ARG A 293 0.94 5.51 -11.95
N ALA A 294 -0.35 5.23 -11.89
CA ALA A 294 -1.03 4.39 -12.88
C ALA A 294 -1.11 5.10 -14.24
N GLU A 295 -1.18 6.44 -14.24
CA GLU A 295 -1.16 7.23 -15.47
C GLU A 295 0.11 7.04 -16.29
N LEU A 296 1.29 7.13 -15.64
CA LEU A 296 2.57 7.01 -16.32
C LEU A 296 2.75 5.64 -16.96
N LEU A 297 2.34 4.58 -16.25
CA LEU A 297 2.34 3.24 -16.79
C LEU A 297 1.37 3.11 -17.97
N ALA A 298 0.13 3.59 -17.83
CA ALA A 298 -0.85 3.54 -18.90
C ALA A 298 -0.37 4.29 -20.16
N GLN A 299 0.22 5.48 -20.00
CA GLN A 299 0.81 6.25 -21.11
C GLN A 299 1.97 5.51 -21.79
N ALA A 300 2.87 4.89 -21.01
CA ALA A 300 3.98 4.09 -21.55
C ALA A 300 3.48 2.87 -22.35
N LEU A 301 2.33 2.31 -21.93
CA LEU A 301 1.65 1.24 -22.66
C LEU A 301 0.87 1.74 -23.89
N GLY A 302 0.75 3.05 -24.10
CA GLY A 302 0.08 3.64 -25.26
C GLY A 302 -1.41 3.96 -25.04
N PHE A 303 -1.91 3.90 -23.81
CA PHE A 303 -3.26 4.34 -23.49
C PHE A 303 -3.41 5.86 -23.65
N GLN A 304 -4.54 6.28 -24.20
CA GLN A 304 -4.87 7.68 -24.44
C GLN A 304 -5.97 8.14 -23.50
N LYS A 305 -5.83 9.33 -22.92
CA LYS A 305 -6.92 9.96 -22.15
C LYS A 305 -8.07 10.32 -23.09
N THR A 306 -9.30 10.05 -22.67
CA THR A 306 -10.50 10.40 -23.44
C THR A 306 -11.32 11.47 -22.73
N ILE A 307 -12.00 11.12 -21.63
CA ILE A 307 -12.87 12.01 -20.87
C ILE A 307 -12.32 12.13 -19.45
N GLN A 308 -12.26 13.37 -18.97
CA GLN A 308 -11.84 13.69 -17.62
C GLN A 308 -13.00 14.32 -16.83
N ASP A 309 -13.05 14.04 -15.54
CA ASP A 309 -13.97 14.72 -14.62
C ASP A 309 -13.62 16.23 -14.51
N PRO A 310 -14.60 17.14 -14.47
CA PRO A 310 -14.33 18.57 -14.36
C PRO A 310 -13.76 19.00 -12.99
N GLN A 311 -14.01 18.20 -11.96
CA GLN A 311 -13.72 18.52 -10.55
C GLN A 311 -12.77 17.51 -9.90
N SER A 312 -12.23 16.56 -10.66
CA SER A 312 -11.34 15.52 -10.14
C SER A 312 -10.25 15.17 -11.16
N TYR A 313 -9.23 14.44 -10.71
CA TYR A 313 -8.16 13.93 -11.58
C TYR A 313 -8.55 12.64 -12.30
N LEU A 314 -9.77 12.13 -12.08
CA LEU A 314 -10.24 10.91 -12.70
C LEU A 314 -10.41 11.13 -14.20
N CYS A 315 -9.83 10.22 -14.98
CA CYS A 315 -10.02 10.19 -16.42
C CYS A 315 -10.18 8.76 -16.91
N TRP A 316 -10.98 8.62 -17.96
CA TRP A 316 -11.00 7.45 -18.79
C TRP A 316 -9.74 7.42 -19.64
N MET A 317 -9.15 6.24 -19.73
CA MET A 317 -8.06 5.93 -20.63
C MET A 317 -8.49 4.81 -21.57
N TYR A 318 -8.07 4.89 -22.82
CA TYR A 318 -8.47 3.98 -23.90
C TYR A 318 -7.26 3.42 -24.64
N MET A 319 -7.34 2.14 -25.01
CA MET A 319 -6.44 1.50 -25.95
C MET A 319 -7.18 0.41 -26.72
N ALA A 320 -6.94 0.31 -28.03
CA ALA A 320 -7.41 -0.83 -28.82
C ALA A 320 -6.72 -2.12 -28.36
N LEU A 321 -7.48 -3.18 -28.16
CA LEU A 321 -6.99 -4.47 -27.68
C LEU A 321 -5.86 -5.02 -28.55
N ASP A 322 -6.05 -5.04 -29.87
CA ASP A 322 -5.05 -5.58 -30.79
C ASP A 322 -3.69 -4.87 -30.65
N ARG A 323 -3.69 -3.55 -30.45
CA ARG A 323 -2.45 -2.79 -30.22
C ARG A 323 -1.78 -3.16 -28.90
N PHE A 324 -2.55 -3.44 -27.86
CA PHE A 324 -2.00 -3.87 -26.57
C PHE A 324 -1.39 -5.27 -26.67
N LEU A 325 -2.03 -6.18 -27.43
CA LEU A 325 -1.53 -7.54 -27.65
C LEU A 325 -0.25 -7.58 -28.49
N GLU A 326 -0.07 -6.64 -29.42
CA GLU A 326 1.13 -6.51 -30.25
C GLU A 326 2.29 -5.78 -29.56
N LEU A 327 2.06 -5.19 -28.39
CA LEU A 327 3.04 -4.37 -27.70
C LEU A 327 4.23 -5.20 -27.20
N ASP A 328 5.45 -4.77 -27.51
CA ASP A 328 6.66 -5.23 -26.83
C ASP A 328 6.71 -4.62 -25.43
N ILE A 329 6.31 -5.41 -24.44
CA ILE A 329 6.22 -4.99 -23.05
C ILE A 329 7.56 -4.46 -22.51
N GLU A 330 8.69 -5.12 -22.83
CA GLU A 330 9.99 -4.70 -22.29
C GLU A 330 10.43 -3.36 -22.86
N ALA A 331 10.24 -3.16 -24.16
CA ALA A 331 10.53 -1.90 -24.80
C ALA A 331 9.61 -0.78 -24.29
N ALA A 332 8.32 -1.08 -24.11
CA ALA A 332 7.32 -0.11 -23.66
C ALA A 332 7.60 0.41 -22.25
N ILE A 333 8.03 -0.44 -21.31
CA ILE A 333 8.25 -0.03 -19.92
C ILE A 333 9.72 0.18 -19.56
N GLY A 334 10.66 -0.09 -20.48
CA GLY A 334 12.10 -0.06 -20.20
C GLY A 334 12.67 1.29 -19.79
N HIS A 335 11.93 2.38 -20.04
CA HIS A 335 12.29 3.74 -19.63
C HIS A 335 11.65 4.17 -18.30
N LEU A 336 10.80 3.34 -17.70
CA LEU A 336 10.15 3.64 -16.43
C LEU A 336 11.08 3.28 -15.27
N ASN A 337 11.58 4.31 -14.57
CA ASN A 337 12.42 4.14 -13.39
C ASN A 337 11.56 3.89 -12.15
N PHE A 338 11.38 2.63 -11.77
CA PHE A 338 10.79 2.24 -10.50
C PHE A 338 11.88 2.01 -9.44
N GLY A 339 12.72 3.03 -9.22
CA GLY A 339 13.78 3.02 -8.19
C GLY A 339 13.27 3.54 -6.84
N HIS A 340 13.94 3.17 -5.75
CA HIS A 340 13.71 3.44 -4.31
C HIS A 340 13.51 4.91 -3.85
N ASP A 341 13.03 5.78 -4.72
CA ASP A 341 12.82 7.19 -4.43
C ASP A 341 11.45 7.42 -3.76
N ASN A 342 11.48 7.51 -2.43
CA ASN A 342 10.51 8.29 -1.65
C ASN A 342 10.40 9.76 -2.13
N SER A 343 11.27 10.19 -3.07
CA SER A 343 11.25 11.48 -3.76
C SER A 343 9.96 11.75 -4.55
N LEU A 344 9.22 10.72 -4.98
CA LEU A 344 7.94 10.93 -5.67
C LEU A 344 6.78 11.31 -4.72
N MET A 345 6.99 11.29 -3.40
CA MET A 345 6.09 11.93 -2.44
C MET A 345 6.22 13.47 -2.44
N GLN A 346 7.22 14.07 -3.11
CA GLN A 346 7.39 15.52 -3.15
C GLN A 346 6.59 16.24 -4.25
N LEU A 347 6.00 15.54 -5.23
CA LEU A 347 5.17 16.17 -6.26
C LEU A 347 3.73 16.46 -5.82
N SER A 348 3.32 16.06 -4.62
CA SER A 348 2.02 16.45 -4.03
C SER A 348 2.06 17.80 -3.29
N LYS A 349 3.10 18.62 -3.50
CA LYS A 349 3.26 19.96 -2.87
C LYS A 349 3.19 21.14 -3.85
N LEU A 350 2.74 20.93 -5.08
CA LEU A 350 2.62 22.00 -6.08
C LEU A 350 1.26 22.07 -6.79
N LEU A 351 0.18 21.75 -6.08
CA LEU A 351 -1.18 22.21 -6.42
C LEU A 351 -1.94 22.60 -5.14
#